data_AF-A0A4R6TXG6-F1
#
_entry.id   AF-A0A4R6TXG6-F1
#
_cell.length_a   1.000
_cell.length_b   1.000
_cell.length_c   1.000
_cell.angle_alpha   90.00
_cell.angle_beta   90.00
_cell.angle_gamma   90.00
#
_symmetry.space_group_name_H-M   'P 1'
#
loop_
_entity.id
_entity.type
_entity.pdbx_description
1 polymer ?
#
loop_
_entity_poly.entity_id
_entity_poly.type
_entity_poly.pdbx_seq_one_letter_code
_entity_poly.pdbx_strand_id
1 'polypeptide(L)'
;MSGPQALIYVLQTLGQLYILLILLRFVLQLVRADFYNPLSQFVVKATQPLLLPLRRIVPGFGGIDLASLVLAWLVHMALSLAIFLIAGAPAAELPPLLAMLALWCLISLASLFVKIFFFALIISVILSWVAQGSRHPAVELVHQVCAPVLSPIRRFLPDLGGIDISPIFAFLALNLLDKFVIANLAIQTRMPAIISPFM
;
A
#
# COMPACT_ATOMS: atom_id res chain seq x y z
N MET A 1 -2.99 -27.98 10.02
CA MET A 1 -1.94 -27.17 9.36
C MET A 1 -0.61 -27.70 9.86
N SER A 2 0.35 -27.98 8.97
CA SER A 2 1.69 -28.37 9.41
C SER A 2 2.38 -27.18 10.09
N GLY A 3 3.33 -27.44 11.01
CA GLY A 3 4.08 -26.38 11.72
C GLY A 3 4.65 -25.28 10.80
N PRO A 4 5.28 -25.63 9.65
CA PRO A 4 5.78 -24.64 8.70
C PRO A 4 4.70 -23.73 8.08
N GLN A 5 3.49 -24.26 7.81
CA GLN A 5 2.39 -23.49 7.22
C GLN A 5 1.88 -22.40 8.17
N ALA A 6 1.78 -22.72 9.47
CA ALA A 6 1.38 -21.76 10.49
C ALA A 6 2.40 -20.61 10.60
N LEU A 7 3.70 -20.94 10.57
CA LEU A 7 4.78 -19.94 10.60
C LEU A 7 4.74 -19.02 9.37
N ILE A 8 4.57 -19.58 8.17
CA ILE A 8 4.46 -18.80 6.93
C ILE A 8 3.28 -17.82 7.01
N TYR A 9 2.11 -18.27 7.47
CA TYR A 9 0.93 -17.42 7.60
C TYR A 9 1.16 -16.24 8.55
N VAL A 10 1.78 -16.49 9.71
CA VAL A 10 2.09 -15.44 10.69
C VAL A 10 3.09 -14.44 10.12
N LEU A 11 4.17 -14.92 9.51
CA LEU A 11 5.17 -14.07 8.87
C LEU A 11 4.56 -13.21 7.75
N GLN A 12 3.76 -13.82 6.87
CA GLN A 12 3.04 -13.10 5.82
C GLN A 12 2.14 -12.02 6.40
N THR A 13 1.31 -12.36 7.38
CA THR A 13 0.33 -11.41 7.93
C THR A 13 1.04 -10.22 8.60
N LEU A 14 1.98 -10.47 9.52
CA LEU A 14 2.69 -9.41 10.22
C LEU A 14 3.56 -8.58 9.27
N GLY A 15 4.23 -9.24 8.32
CA GLY A 15 5.05 -8.56 7.32
C GLY A 15 4.22 -7.66 6.41
N GLN A 16 3.07 -8.11 5.93
CA GLN A 16 2.17 -7.32 5.08
C GLN A 16 1.56 -6.14 5.85
N LEU A 17 1.21 -6.30 7.12
CA LEU A 17 0.78 -5.19 7.98
C LEU A 17 1.89 -4.15 8.14
N TYR A 18 3.14 -4.58 8.31
CA TYR A 18 4.26 -3.65 8.42
C TYR A 18 4.57 -2.92 7.10
N ILE A 19 4.52 -3.63 5.97
CA ILE A 19 4.65 -3.03 4.63
C ILE A 19 3.53 -2.02 4.37
N LEU A 20 2.29 -2.34 4.78
CA LEU A 20 1.17 -1.41 4.73
C LEU A 20 1.46 -0.13 5.53
N LEU A 21 2.02 -0.23 6.74
CA LEU A 21 2.42 0.95 7.52
C LEU A 21 3.48 1.79 6.79
N ILE A 22 4.47 1.17 6.14
CA ILE A 22 5.48 1.90 5.34
C ILE A 22 4.83 2.60 4.15
N LEU A 23 3.95 1.92 3.41
CA LEU A 23 3.25 2.54 2.29
C LEU A 23 2.27 3.63 2.73
N LEU A 24 1.60 3.47 3.87
CA LEU A 24 0.78 4.52 4.47
C LEU A 24 1.62 5.74 4.80
N ARG A 25 2.82 5.57 5.37
CA ARG A 25 3.76 6.68 5.62
C ARG A 25 4.07 7.43 4.32
N PHE A 26 4.37 6.68 3.26
CA PHE A 26 4.63 7.25 1.94
C PHE A 26 3.40 8.01 1.41
N VAL A 27 2.20 7.43 1.48
CA VAL A 27 0.94 8.07 1.05
C VAL A 27 0.68 9.35 1.84
N LEU A 28 0.82 9.34 3.17
CA LEU A 28 0.66 10.52 4.01
C LEU A 28 1.59 11.66 3.57
N GLN A 29 2.84 11.36 3.24
CA GLN A 29 3.75 12.36 2.70
C GLN A 29 3.39 12.80 1.27
N LEU A 30 3.00 11.87 0.41
CA LEU A 30 2.61 12.14 -0.97
C LEU A 30 1.43 13.11 -1.05
N VAL A 31 0.42 12.91 -0.19
CA VAL A 31 -0.76 13.78 -0.11
C VAL A 31 -0.55 15.01 0.77
N ARG A 32 0.65 15.15 1.37
CA ARG A 32 0.98 16.21 2.35
C ARG A 32 -0.04 16.28 3.49
N ALA A 33 -0.40 15.10 4.02
CA ALA A 33 -1.32 14.98 5.13
C ALA A 33 -0.80 15.71 6.38
N ASP A 34 -1.71 16.07 7.28
CA ASP A 34 -1.33 16.69 8.54
C ASP A 34 -0.50 15.72 9.40
N PHE A 35 0.77 16.07 9.64
CA PHE A 35 1.70 15.30 10.46
C PHE A 35 1.53 15.56 11.96
N TYR A 36 0.78 16.59 12.37
CA TYR A 36 0.40 16.80 13.76
C TYR A 36 -0.70 15.83 14.20
N ASN A 37 -1.45 15.26 13.24
CA ASN A 37 -2.46 14.25 13.49
C ASN A 37 -1.90 13.02 14.22
N PRO A 38 -2.53 12.53 15.31
CA PRO A 38 -2.03 11.39 16.10
C PRO A 38 -1.86 10.10 15.28
N LEU A 39 -2.72 9.85 14.29
CA LEU A 39 -2.60 8.66 13.44
C LEU A 39 -1.42 8.78 12.47
N SER A 40 -1.20 9.96 11.89
CA SER A 40 -0.01 10.25 11.09
C SER A 40 1.26 10.06 11.93
N GLN A 41 1.28 10.56 13.16
CA GLN A 41 2.41 10.39 14.07
C GLN A 41 2.66 8.92 14.41
N PHE A 42 1.62 8.13 14.63
CA PHE A 42 1.76 6.69 14.86
C PHE A 42 2.45 6.00 13.67
N VAL A 43 1.95 6.24 12.46
CA VAL A 43 2.52 5.64 11.23
C VAL A 43 3.98 6.06 11.04
N VAL A 44 4.29 7.35 11.22
CA VAL A 44 5.67 7.87 11.12
C VAL A 44 6.58 7.26 12.18
N LYS A 45 6.16 7.22 13.44
CA LYS A 45 6.95 6.66 14.55
C LYS A 45 7.19 5.16 14.38
N ALA A 46 6.17 4.40 13.96
CA ALA A 46 6.28 2.95 13.76
C ALA A 46 7.27 2.57 12.64
N THR A 47 7.39 3.42 11.62
CA THR A 47 8.24 3.16 10.44
C THR A 47 9.64 3.80 10.55
N GLN A 48 9.83 4.75 11.47
CA GLN A 48 11.06 5.53 11.60
C GLN A 48 12.33 4.71 11.92
N PRO A 49 12.30 3.69 12.81
CA PRO A 49 13.53 2.97 13.20
C PRO A 49 14.26 2.32 12.02
N LEU A 50 13.53 1.72 11.08
CA LEU A 50 14.13 1.10 9.89
C LEU A 50 14.41 2.12 8.77
N LEU A 51 13.66 3.23 8.74
CA LEU A 51 13.79 4.23 7.69
C LEU A 51 14.97 5.17 7.89
N LEU A 52 15.33 5.50 9.14
CA LEU A 52 16.42 6.45 9.44
C LEU A 52 17.78 6.01 8.88
N PRO A 53 18.23 4.74 9.03
CA PRO A 53 19.46 4.27 8.40
C PRO A 53 19.41 4.39 6.88
N LEU A 54 18.27 4.04 6.27
CA LEU A 54 18.12 4.02 4.82
C LEU A 54 18.12 5.42 4.21
N ARG A 55 17.52 6.40 4.90
CA ARG A 55 17.53 7.82 4.48
C ARG A 55 18.94 8.43 4.40
N ARG A 56 19.95 7.82 5.03
CA ARG A 56 21.35 8.24 4.88
C ARG A 56 21.93 7.86 3.51
N ILE A 57 21.38 6.83 2.87
CA ILE A 57 21.85 6.30 1.59
C ILE A 57 20.95 6.79 0.45
N VAL A 58 19.63 6.76 0.66
CA VAL A 58 18.62 7.15 -0.32
C VAL A 58 17.98 8.47 0.13
N PRO A 59 18.42 9.62 -0.40
CA PRO A 59 17.80 10.89 -0.09
C PRO A 59 16.39 10.98 -0.70
N GLY A 60 15.53 11.80 -0.09
CA GLY A 60 14.25 12.17 -0.72
C GLY A 60 14.49 13.09 -1.92
N PHE A 61 13.60 13.03 -2.92
CA PHE A 61 13.67 13.86 -4.12
C PHE A 61 12.35 14.61 -4.33
N GLY A 62 12.42 15.93 -4.53
CA GLY A 62 11.24 16.74 -4.89
C GLY A 62 10.07 16.70 -3.89
N GLY A 63 10.35 16.45 -2.60
CA GLY A 63 9.32 16.29 -1.57
C GLY A 63 8.75 14.87 -1.44
N ILE A 64 9.20 13.92 -2.26
CA ILE A 64 8.83 12.51 -2.22
C ILE A 64 9.87 11.74 -1.40
N ASP A 65 9.42 10.91 -0.46
CA ASP A 65 10.28 10.05 0.36
C ASP A 65 10.57 8.71 -0.33
N LEU A 66 11.52 8.74 -1.26
CA LEU A 66 12.00 7.55 -1.97
C LEU A 66 12.53 6.48 -1.02
N ALA A 67 13.09 6.86 0.12
CA ALA A 67 13.56 5.90 1.12
C ALA A 67 12.41 5.02 1.64
N SER A 68 11.19 5.55 1.75
CA SER A 68 10.03 4.75 2.19
C SER A 68 9.65 3.69 1.16
N LEU A 69 9.70 4.00 -0.13
CA LEU A 69 9.45 3.02 -1.19
C LEU A 69 10.54 1.94 -1.25
N VAL A 70 11.81 2.36 -1.16
CA VAL A 70 12.94 1.43 -1.12
C VAL A 70 12.85 0.54 0.12
N LEU A 71 12.50 1.10 1.29
CA LEU A 71 12.31 0.32 2.50
C LEU A 71 11.18 -0.72 2.34
N ALA A 72 10.02 -0.30 1.83
CA ALA A 72 8.90 -1.21 1.59
C ALA A 72 9.31 -2.36 0.66
N TRP A 73 10.06 -2.06 -0.39
CA TRP A 73 10.57 -3.06 -1.33
C TRP A 73 11.57 -4.01 -0.71
N LEU A 74 12.58 -3.51 0.02
CA LEU A 74 13.57 -4.34 0.70
C LEU A 74 12.95 -5.24 1.78
N VAL A 75 12.00 -4.70 2.55
CA VAL A 75 11.27 -5.48 3.57
C VAL A 75 10.43 -6.57 2.93
N HIS A 76 9.72 -6.25 1.84
CA HIS A 76 8.94 -7.25 1.10
C HIS A 76 9.85 -8.33 0.52
N MET A 77 10.99 -7.94 -0.07
CA MET A 77 11.96 -8.90 -0.61
C MET A 77 12.50 -9.84 0.47
N ALA A 78 12.90 -9.29 1.62
CA ALA A 78 13.42 -10.08 2.73
C ALA A 78 12.38 -11.06 3.27
N LEU A 79 11.13 -10.62 3.40
CA LEU A 79 10.01 -11.45 3.83
C LEU A 79 9.73 -12.58 2.85
N SER A 80 9.61 -12.27 1.55
CA SER A 80 9.36 -13.27 0.52
C SER A 80 10.49 -14.29 0.44
N LEU A 81 11.75 -13.85 0.54
CA LEU A 81 12.90 -14.74 0.57
C LEU A 81 12.85 -15.69 1.78
N ALA A 82 12.56 -15.17 2.97
CA ALA A 82 12.41 -15.98 4.18
C ALA A 82 11.29 -17.03 4.01
N ILE A 83 10.17 -16.66 3.41
CA ILE A 83 9.06 -17.58 3.15
C ILE A 83 9.46 -18.68 2.16
N PHE A 84 10.16 -18.36 1.06
CA PHE A 84 10.64 -19.37 0.11
C PHE A 84 11.60 -20.37 0.76
N LEU A 85 12.50 -19.90 1.61
CA LEU A 85 13.42 -20.76 2.35
C LEU A 85 12.68 -21.69 3.32
N ILE A 86 11.68 -21.18 4.04
CA ILE A 86 10.84 -21.98 4.95
C ILE A 86 9.96 -22.97 4.18
N ALA A 87 9.49 -22.60 2.98
CA ALA A 87 8.72 -23.46 2.09
C ALA A 87 9.55 -24.57 1.44
N GLY A 88 10.88 -24.59 1.66
CA GLY A 88 11.77 -25.63 1.14
C GLY A 88 12.20 -25.43 -0.31
N ALA A 89 12.20 -24.20 -0.82
CA ALA A 89 12.69 -23.91 -2.16
C ALA A 89 14.18 -24.31 -2.30
N PRO A 90 14.57 -25.03 -3.36
CA PRO A 90 15.94 -25.48 -3.54
C PRO A 90 16.91 -24.31 -3.74
N ALA A 91 18.05 -24.34 -3.05
CA ALA A 91 19.03 -23.24 -3.06
C ALA A 91 19.59 -22.90 -4.45
N ALA A 92 19.59 -23.88 -5.37
CA ALA A 92 20.05 -23.70 -6.74
C ALA A 92 19.14 -22.78 -7.58
N GLU A 93 17.88 -22.61 -7.17
CA GLU A 93 16.93 -21.72 -7.85
C GLU A 93 17.01 -20.27 -7.35
N LEU A 94 17.76 -19.99 -6.27
CA LEU A 94 17.83 -18.67 -5.64
C LEU A 94 18.34 -17.56 -6.58
N PRO A 95 19.44 -17.71 -7.36
CA PRO A 95 19.96 -16.62 -8.18
C PRO A 95 18.98 -16.07 -9.24
N PRO A 96 18.33 -16.89 -10.09
CA PRO A 96 17.29 -16.39 -10.99
C PRO A 96 16.01 -15.97 -10.24
N LEU A 97 15.70 -16.60 -9.11
CA LEU A 97 14.54 -16.25 -8.29
C LEU A 97 14.65 -14.82 -7.71
N LEU A 98 15.84 -14.34 -7.34
CA LEU A 98 16.00 -13.01 -6.75
C LEU A 98 15.55 -11.87 -7.68
N ALA A 99 15.84 -11.98 -8.99
CA ALA A 99 15.40 -10.98 -9.97
C ALA A 99 13.87 -11.01 -10.19
N MET A 100 13.29 -12.21 -10.24
CA MET A 100 11.83 -12.37 -10.36
C MET A 100 11.13 -11.89 -9.09
N LEU A 101 11.68 -12.20 -7.92
CA LEU A 101 11.19 -11.78 -6.61
C LEU A 101 11.22 -10.27 -6.46
N ALA A 102 12.32 -9.62 -6.88
CA ALA A 102 12.42 -8.17 -6.95
C ALA A 102 11.26 -7.55 -7.76
N LEU A 103 10.96 -8.10 -8.95
CA LEU A 103 9.86 -7.65 -9.79
C LEU A 103 8.49 -7.89 -9.12
N TRP A 104 8.26 -9.10 -8.60
CA TRP A 104 7.02 -9.46 -7.93
C TRP A 104 6.73 -8.60 -6.70
N CYS A 105 7.77 -8.23 -5.94
CA CYS A 105 7.65 -7.29 -4.83
C CYS A 105 7.16 -5.91 -5.30
N LEU A 106 7.67 -5.40 -6.42
CA LEU A 106 7.20 -4.13 -6.99
C LEU A 106 5.74 -4.20 -7.43
N ILE A 107 5.34 -5.30 -8.08
CA ILE A 107 3.95 -5.53 -8.50
C ILE A 107 3.04 -5.61 -7.27
N SER A 108 3.46 -6.32 -6.21
CA SER A 108 2.69 -6.43 -4.98
C SER A 108 2.56 -5.10 -4.25
N LEU A 109 3.63 -4.30 -4.18
CA LEU A 109 3.58 -2.95 -3.60
C LEU A 109 2.67 -2.02 -4.39
N ALA A 110 2.66 -2.12 -5.72
CA ALA A 110 1.75 -1.36 -6.57
C ALA A 110 0.28 -1.72 -6.28
N SER A 111 -0.06 -3.01 -6.18
CA SER A 111 -1.44 -3.43 -5.82
C SER A 111 -1.81 -2.93 -4.43
N LEU A 112 -0.92 -3.07 -3.45
CA LEU A 112 -1.17 -2.61 -2.08
C LEU A 112 -1.36 -1.09 -2.01
N PHE A 113 -0.57 -0.33 -2.79
CA PHE A 113 -0.73 1.12 -2.91
C PHE A 113 -2.11 1.50 -3.46
N VAL A 114 -2.59 0.85 -4.52
CA VAL A 114 -3.94 1.06 -5.06
C VAL A 114 -5.01 0.70 -4.02
N LYS A 115 -4.82 -0.41 -3.30
CA LYS A 115 -5.72 -0.88 -2.24
C LYS A 115 -5.83 0.10 -1.08
N ILE A 116 -4.77 0.82 -0.72
CA ILE A 116 -4.83 1.89 0.30
C ILE A 116 -5.89 2.94 -0.10
N PHE A 117 -5.87 3.44 -1.34
CA PHE A 117 -6.88 4.39 -1.80
C PHE A 117 -8.26 3.77 -1.91
N PHE A 118 -8.35 2.52 -2.37
CA PHE A 118 -9.63 1.81 -2.45
C PHE A 118 -10.31 1.69 -1.09
N PHE A 119 -9.59 1.23 -0.07
CA PHE A 119 -10.14 1.12 1.29
C PHE A 119 -10.36 2.50 1.93
N ALA A 120 -9.50 3.49 1.69
CA ALA A 120 -9.73 4.85 2.15
C ALA A 120 -11.04 5.43 1.57
N LEU A 121 -11.36 5.14 0.31
CA LEU A 121 -12.62 5.55 -0.31
C LEU A 121 -13.82 4.85 0.32
N ILE A 122 -13.73 3.55 0.61
CA ILE A 122 -14.80 2.85 1.34
C ILE A 122 -15.05 3.54 2.68
N ILE A 123 -13.99 3.80 3.45
CA ILE A 123 -14.09 4.49 4.73
C ILE A 123 -14.70 5.89 4.53
N SER A 124 -14.26 6.63 3.51
CA SER A 124 -14.80 7.97 3.21
C SER A 124 -16.30 7.94 2.90
N VAL A 125 -16.78 6.94 2.15
CA VAL A 125 -18.21 6.79 1.84
C VAL A 125 -18.99 6.46 3.11
N ILE A 126 -18.51 5.55 3.95
CA ILE A 126 -19.14 5.24 5.24
C ILE A 126 -19.19 6.49 6.14
N LEU A 127 -18.09 7.22 6.25
CA LEU A 127 -18.00 8.44 7.05
C LEU A 127 -18.94 9.55 6.53
N SER A 128 -19.22 9.58 5.23
CA SER A 128 -20.15 10.55 4.65
C SER A 128 -21.59 10.35 5.12
N TRP A 129 -21.95 9.21 5.70
CA TRP A 129 -23.29 8.95 6.26
C TRP A 129 -23.27 8.98 7.78
N VAL A 130 -22.19 8.48 8.40
CA VAL A 130 -22.12 8.28 9.85
C VAL A 130 -21.52 9.47 10.60
N ALA A 131 -20.68 10.29 9.95
CA ALA A 131 -19.87 11.31 10.62
C ALA A 131 -19.81 12.64 9.83
N GLN A 132 -20.93 13.05 9.23
CA GLN A 132 -21.02 14.31 8.47
C GLN A 132 -20.60 15.51 9.34
N GLY A 133 -19.68 16.33 8.84
CA GLY A 133 -19.20 17.54 9.54
C GLY A 133 -18.30 17.28 10.77
N SER A 134 -17.91 16.03 11.01
CA SER A 134 -17.01 15.68 12.11
C SER A 134 -15.62 16.29 11.94
N ARG A 135 -15.05 16.80 13.03
CA ARG A 135 -13.66 17.29 13.12
C ARG A 135 -12.71 16.24 13.72
N HIS A 136 -13.12 14.98 13.72
CA HIS A 136 -12.30 13.91 14.29
C HIS A 136 -11.02 13.69 13.44
N PRO A 137 -9.83 13.54 14.05
CA PRO A 137 -8.56 13.43 13.32
C PRO A 137 -8.55 12.32 12.26
N ALA A 138 -9.22 11.19 12.49
CA ALA A 138 -9.32 10.11 11.52
C ALA A 138 -10.14 10.48 10.27
N VAL A 139 -11.21 11.27 10.45
CA VAL A 139 -12.08 11.71 9.34
C VAL A 139 -11.30 12.65 8.43
N GLU A 140 -10.55 13.57 9.02
CA GLU A 140 -9.71 14.51 8.28
C GLU A 140 -8.63 13.78 7.45
N LEU A 141 -7.93 12.80 8.03
CA LEU A 141 -6.93 12.03 7.27
C LEU A 141 -7.55 11.25 6.12
N VAL A 142 -8.71 10.62 6.32
CA VAL A 142 -9.38 9.89 5.24
C VAL A 142 -9.71 10.85 4.09
N HIS A 143 -10.21 12.04 4.38
CA HIS A 143 -10.45 13.05 3.35
C HIS A 143 -9.17 13.50 2.64
N GLN A 144 -8.08 13.74 3.38
CA GLN A 144 -6.77 14.12 2.81
C GLN A 144 -6.20 13.01 1.91
N VAL A 145 -6.31 11.75 2.31
CA VAL A 145 -5.85 10.59 1.53
C VAL A 145 -6.69 10.38 0.27
N CYS A 146 -8.01 10.60 0.34
CA CYS A 146 -8.91 10.45 -0.81
C CYS A 146 -8.85 11.64 -1.79
N ALA A 147 -8.45 12.83 -1.33
CA ALA A 147 -8.50 14.06 -2.12
C ALA A 147 -7.75 13.98 -3.47
N PRO A 148 -6.55 13.38 -3.60
CA PRO A 148 -5.86 13.27 -4.89
C PRO A 148 -6.61 12.44 -5.93
N VAL A 149 -7.43 11.48 -5.48
CA VAL A 149 -8.22 10.63 -6.38
C VAL A 149 -9.56 11.29 -6.70
N LEU A 150 -10.25 11.84 -5.70
CA LEU A 150 -11.58 12.42 -5.87
C LEU A 150 -11.56 13.80 -6.53
N SER A 151 -10.59 14.67 -6.21
CA SER A 151 -10.59 16.06 -6.69
C SER A 151 -10.51 16.18 -8.21
N PRO A 152 -9.67 15.39 -8.93
CA PRO A 152 -9.68 15.40 -10.39
C PRO A 152 -11.03 14.95 -10.96
N ILE A 153 -11.64 13.91 -10.39
CA ILE A 153 -12.91 13.37 -10.87
C ILE A 153 -14.04 14.40 -10.68
N ARG A 154 -14.08 15.06 -9.52
CA ARG A 154 -15.07 16.12 -9.24
C ARG A 154 -15.00 17.27 -10.23
N ARG A 155 -13.83 17.58 -10.80
CA ARG A 155 -13.68 18.63 -11.82
C ARG A 155 -14.33 18.28 -13.17
N PHE A 156 -14.61 17.01 -13.44
CA PHE A 156 -15.25 16.55 -14.67
C PHE A 156 -16.75 16.27 -14.51
N LEU A 157 -17.25 16.24 -13.27
CA LEU A 157 -18.66 15.96 -13.00
C LEU A 157 -19.46 17.27 -12.92
N PRO A 158 -20.71 17.29 -13.42
CA PRO A 158 -21.61 18.41 -13.20
C PRO A 158 -22.00 18.49 -11.70
N ASP A 159 -22.45 19.66 -11.26
CA ASP A 159 -22.96 19.83 -9.89
C ASP A 159 -24.30 19.08 -9.72
N LEU A 160 -24.26 17.94 -9.01
CA LEU A 160 -25.42 17.07 -8.79
C LEU A 160 -26.17 17.39 -7.49
N GLY A 161 -26.33 18.68 -7.17
CA GLY A 161 -27.14 19.10 -6.02
C GLY A 161 -26.66 18.56 -4.67
N GLY A 162 -25.33 18.47 -4.48
CA GLY A 162 -24.72 18.08 -3.20
C GLY A 162 -24.46 16.57 -3.02
N ILE A 163 -24.86 15.72 -3.98
CA ILE A 163 -24.52 14.30 -3.97
C ILE A 163 -23.17 14.10 -4.67
N ASP A 164 -22.16 13.66 -3.92
CA ASP A 164 -20.86 13.36 -4.49
C ASP A 164 -20.83 11.93 -5.08
N ILE A 165 -20.99 11.83 -6.40
CA ILE A 165 -20.88 10.56 -7.13
C ILE A 165 -19.43 10.22 -7.54
N SER A 166 -18.46 11.09 -7.27
CA SER A 166 -17.05 10.86 -7.63
C SER A 166 -16.46 9.57 -7.05
N PRO A 167 -16.86 9.06 -5.86
CA PRO A 167 -16.39 7.77 -5.37
C PRO A 167 -16.71 6.60 -6.30
N ILE A 168 -17.84 6.62 -7.03
CA ILE A 168 -18.23 5.54 -7.96
C ILE A 168 -17.20 5.43 -9.09
N PHE A 169 -16.88 6.55 -9.72
CA PHE A 169 -15.87 6.60 -10.78
C PHE A 169 -14.47 6.29 -10.26
N ALA A 170 -14.14 6.74 -9.03
CA ALA A 170 -12.88 6.42 -8.40
C ALA A 170 -12.73 4.91 -8.15
N PHE A 171 -13.77 4.25 -7.64
CA PHE A 171 -13.78 2.80 -7.47
C PHE A 171 -13.60 2.07 -8.79
N LEU A 172 -14.29 2.52 -9.85
CA LEU A 172 -14.13 1.94 -11.17
C LEU A 172 -12.69 2.08 -11.67
N ALA A 173 -12.11 3.29 -11.63
CA ALA A 173 -10.76 3.55 -12.11
C ALA A 173 -9.70 2.73 -11.33
N LEU A 174 -9.79 2.69 -10.01
CA LEU A 174 -8.87 1.90 -9.17
C LEU A 174 -9.02 0.39 -9.43
N ASN A 175 -10.25 -0.13 -9.59
CA ASN A 175 -10.48 -1.54 -9.92
C ASN A 175 -9.92 -1.88 -11.31
N LEU A 176 -10.11 -1.01 -12.30
CA LEU A 176 -9.58 -1.24 -13.64
C LEU A 176 -8.04 -1.25 -13.61
N LEU A 177 -7.43 -0.32 -12.87
CA LEU A 177 -5.98 -0.27 -12.69
C LEU A 177 -5.45 -1.56 -12.02
N ASP A 178 -6.05 -1.98 -10.90
CA ASP A 178 -5.61 -3.18 -10.19
C ASP A 178 -5.80 -4.45 -11.04
N LYS A 179 -6.97 -4.63 -11.68
CA LYS A 179 -7.27 -5.86 -12.43
C LYS A 179 -6.57 -5.93 -13.80
N PHE A 180 -6.65 -4.87 -14.60
CA PHE A 180 -6.17 -4.92 -15.99
C PHE A 180 -4.68 -4.61 -16.13
N VAL A 181 -4.11 -3.87 -15.18
CA VAL A 181 -2.67 -3.54 -15.20
C VAL A 181 -1.93 -4.43 -14.21
N ILE A 182 -2.24 -4.34 -12.92
CA ILE A 182 -1.40 -4.94 -11.88
C ILE A 182 -1.54 -6.46 -11.83
N ALA A 183 -2.77 -6.97 -11.73
CA ALA A 183 -3.04 -8.41 -11.70
C ALA A 183 -2.65 -9.08 -13.03
N ASN A 184 -2.84 -8.39 -14.17
CA ASN A 184 -2.38 -8.89 -15.46
C ASN A 184 -0.84 -9.02 -15.52
N LEU A 185 -0.09 -8.03 -15.01
CA LEU A 185 1.38 -8.12 -14.90
C LEU A 185 1.80 -9.27 -13.97
N ALA A 186 1.10 -9.47 -12.85
CA ALA A 186 1.34 -10.61 -11.97
C ALA A 186 1.15 -11.96 -12.70
N ILE A 187 0.09 -12.10 -13.48
CA ILE A 187 -0.20 -13.31 -14.26
C ILE A 187 0.89 -13.54 -15.32
N GLN A 188 1.25 -12.51 -16.08
CA GLN A 188 2.26 -12.60 -17.14
C GLN A 188 3.64 -12.98 -16.59
N THR A 189 3.99 -12.47 -15.41
CA THR A 189 5.25 -12.79 -14.72
C THR A 189 5.19 -14.07 -13.91
N ARG A 190 4.06 -14.81 -13.95
CA ARG A 190 3.82 -16.06 -13.21
C ARG A 190 4.05 -15.92 -11.71
N MET A 191 3.61 -14.79 -11.15
CA MET A 191 3.81 -14.51 -9.74
C MET A 191 3.08 -15.54 -8.86
N PRO A 192 3.77 -16.20 -7.92
CA PRO A 192 3.12 -17.14 -7.03
C PRO A 192 2.31 -16.41 -5.96
N ALA A 193 1.12 -16.94 -5.65
CA ALA A 193 0.18 -16.36 -4.66
C ALA A 193 0.79 -16.18 -3.26
N ILE A 194 1.85 -16.92 -2.94
CA ILE A 194 2.55 -16.84 -1.65
C ILE A 194 3.26 -15.50 -1.41
N ILE A 195 3.57 -14.74 -2.47
CA ILE A 195 4.24 -13.44 -2.36
C ILE A 195 3.23 -12.34 -2.05
N SER A 196 2.04 -12.42 -2.61
CA SER A 196 1.00 -11.40 -2.48
C SER A 196 -0.34 -12.05 -2.10
N PRO A 197 -0.51 -12.50 -0.84
CA PRO A 197 -1.71 -13.21 -0.41
C PRO A 197 -2.99 -12.37 -0.50
N PHE A 198 -2.85 -11.04 -0.60
CA PHE A 198 -3.95 -10.10 -0.68
C PHE A 198 -4.14 -9.52 -2.09
N MET A 199 -3.48 -10.06 -3.13
CA MET A 199 -3.66 -9.60 -4.50
C MET A 199 -4.96 -10.10 -5.10
#